data_AF-A0A2G6SBQ4-F1
#
_entry.id   AF-A0A2G6SBQ4-F1
#
_cell.length_a   1.000
_cell.length_b   1.000
_cell.length_c   1.000
_cell.angle_alpha   90.00
_cell.angle_beta   90.00
_cell.angle_gamma   90.00
#
_symmetry.space_group_name_H-M   'P 1'
#
loop_
_entity.id
_entity.type
_entity.pdbx_description
1 polymer ?
#
loop_
_entity_poly.entity_id
_entity_poly.type
_entity_poly.pdbx_seq_one_letter_code
_entity_poly.pdbx_strand_id
1 'polypeptide(L)'
;MSPTLEPIHRLAQGVRVHGPALLSGMPEPHDELMSLVWGPRFDREHAMGLVARQPSVAAHTLPALLAAADHFDALHAGAQGRLRRLIVRHRALCAAGASVDTALGERA
;
A
#
# COMPACT_ATOMS: atom_id res chain seq x y z
N MET A 1 14.87 -0.18 -18.44
CA MET A 1 14.39 -0.20 -17.05
C MET A 1 15.37 0.60 -16.21
N SER A 2 14.99 1.73 -15.61
CA SER A 2 15.92 2.55 -14.83
C SER A 2 16.23 1.88 -13.49
N PRO A 3 17.49 1.54 -13.18
CA PRO A 3 17.87 0.79 -11.97
C PRO A 3 17.49 1.53 -10.66
N THR A 4 17.29 2.85 -10.73
CA THR A 4 16.88 3.69 -9.61
C THR A 4 15.43 3.47 -9.15
N LEU A 5 14.56 2.88 -10.00
CA LEU A 5 13.14 2.69 -9.71
C LEU A 5 12.80 1.26 -9.26
N GLU A 6 13.69 0.31 -9.49
CA GLU A 6 13.48 -1.10 -9.18
C GLU A 6 13.04 -1.34 -7.72
N PRO A 7 13.62 -0.68 -6.70
CA PRO A 7 13.20 -0.87 -5.31
C PRO A 7 11.76 -0.43 -5.04
N ILE A 8 11.32 0.67 -5.66
CA ILE A 8 9.96 1.20 -5.52
C ILE A 8 8.96 0.28 -6.24
N HIS A 9 9.34 -0.30 -7.38
CA HIS A 9 8.51 -1.26 -8.10
C HIS A 9 8.28 -2.53 -7.30
N ARG A 10 9.30 -3.05 -6.59
CA ARG A 10 9.15 -4.23 -5.71
C ARG A 10 8.18 -3.96 -4.57
N LEU A 11 8.30 -2.80 -3.90
CA LEU A 11 7.35 -2.39 -2.86
C LEU A 11 5.92 -2.26 -3.40
N ALA A 12 5.76 -1.57 -4.53
CA ALA A 12 4.45 -1.41 -5.17
C ALA A 12 3.85 -2.75 -5.63
N GLN A 13 4.68 -3.72 -6.03
CA GLN A 13 4.24 -5.06 -6.37
C GLN A 13 3.77 -5.84 -5.14
N GLY A 14 4.52 -5.80 -4.03
CA GLY A 14 4.10 -6.43 -2.78
C GLY A 14 2.75 -5.90 -2.27
N VAL A 15 2.55 -4.59 -2.34
CA VAL A 15 1.27 -3.94 -2.01
C VAL A 15 0.15 -4.39 -2.94
N ARG A 16 0.39 -4.53 -4.25
CA ARG A 16 -0.64 -5.01 -5.19
C ARG A 16 -1.05 -6.46 -4.93
N VAL A 17 -0.10 -7.31 -4.54
CA VAL A 17 -0.36 -8.74 -4.31
C VAL A 17 -1.05 -8.98 -2.96
N HIS A 18 -0.57 -8.33 -1.90
CA HIS A 18 -1.02 -8.61 -0.54
C HIS A 18 -1.93 -7.54 0.06
N GLY A 19 -1.88 -6.31 -0.46
CA GLY A 19 -2.64 -5.18 0.04
C GLY A 19 -4.16 -5.36 -0.03
N PRO A 20 -4.75 -5.84 -1.14
CA PRO A 20 -6.20 -6.06 -1.20
C PRO A 20 -6.70 -7.06 -0.16
N ALA A 21 -5.93 -8.11 0.13
CA ALA A 21 -6.25 -9.02 1.23
C ALA A 21 -6.11 -8.28 2.57
N LEU A 22 -4.91 -7.78 2.89
CA LEU A 22 -4.54 -7.15 4.16
C LEU A 22 -5.41 -5.94 4.56
N LEU A 23 -5.97 -5.23 3.58
CA LEU A 23 -6.75 -4.01 3.77
C LEU A 23 -8.24 -4.20 3.45
N SER A 24 -8.65 -5.42 3.11
CA SER A 24 -10.06 -5.75 2.90
C SER A 24 -10.90 -5.38 4.12
N GLY A 25 -12.03 -4.72 3.88
CA GLY A 25 -12.95 -4.27 4.93
C GLY A 25 -12.48 -3.05 5.73
N MET A 26 -11.33 -2.45 5.40
CA MET A 26 -10.93 -1.18 5.97
C MET A 26 -11.71 -0.03 5.32
N PRO A 27 -12.17 0.96 6.11
CA PRO A 27 -12.92 2.09 5.58
C PRO A 27 -12.05 2.94 4.65
N GLU A 28 -10.75 3.10 4.95
CA GLU A 28 -9.82 3.86 4.13
C GLU A 28 -8.47 3.13 3.93
N PRO A 29 -8.38 2.19 2.97
CA PRO A 29 -7.17 1.40 2.72
C PRO A 29 -5.92 2.22 2.41
N HIS A 30 -6.06 3.34 1.71
CA HIS A 30 -4.92 4.19 1.32
C HIS A 30 -4.37 4.98 2.51
N ASP A 31 -5.19 5.33 3.49
CA ASP A 31 -4.75 6.00 4.70
C ASP A 31 -3.98 5.03 5.60
N GLU A 32 -4.45 3.77 5.70
CA GLU A 32 -3.70 2.70 6.36
C GLU A 32 -2.33 2.47 5.72
N LEU A 33 -2.27 2.43 4.38
CA LEU A 33 -1.00 2.34 3.65
C LEU A 33 -0.10 3.54 3.89
N MET A 34 -0.66 4.75 3.97
CA MET A 34 0.11 5.96 4.22
C MET A 34 0.70 5.97 5.64
N SER A 35 -0.06 5.52 6.64
CA SER A 35 0.39 5.38 8.03
C SER A 35 1.63 4.49 8.13
N LEU A 36 1.66 3.37 7.40
CA LEU A 36 2.82 2.46 7.37
C LEU A 36 4.13 3.11 6.92
N VAL A 37 4.06 4.14 6.08
CA VAL A 37 5.22 4.78 5.44
C VAL A 37 5.38 6.25 5.80
N TRP A 38 4.60 6.75 6.77
CA TRP A 38 4.60 8.16 7.14
C TRP A 38 5.96 8.60 7.70
N GLY A 39 6.54 7.77 8.56
CA GLY A 39 7.83 8.02 9.20
C GLY A 39 9.05 7.80 8.30
N PRO A 40 10.27 8.09 8.81
CA PRO A 40 11.52 7.78 8.13
C PRO A 40 11.78 6.27 8.02
N ARG A 41 11.11 5.47 8.88
CA ARG A 41 11.12 4.02 8.90
C ARG A 41 9.71 3.48 8.72
N PHE A 42 9.62 2.24 8.26
CA PHE A 42 8.35 1.54 8.13
C PHE A 42 7.75 1.27 9.51
N ASP A 43 6.48 1.62 9.69
CA ASP A 43 5.76 1.39 10.93
C ASP A 43 5.33 -0.08 11.05
N ARG A 44 6.22 -0.88 11.65
CA ARG A 44 6.00 -2.32 11.88
C ARG A 44 4.93 -2.58 12.93
N GLU A 45 4.77 -1.70 13.92
CA GLU A 45 3.73 -1.89 14.95
C GLU A 45 2.34 -1.76 14.33
N HIS A 46 2.13 -0.71 13.54
CA HIS A 46 0.88 -0.53 12.80
C HIS A 46 0.62 -1.68 11.84
N ALA A 47 1.65 -2.15 11.14
CA ALA A 47 1.56 -3.28 10.23
C ALA A 47 1.14 -4.58 10.94
N MET A 48 1.70 -4.86 12.11
CA MET A 48 1.31 -6.01 12.94
C MET A 48 -0.12 -5.87 13.45
N GLY A 49 -0.57 -4.66 13.76
CA GLY A 49 -1.97 -4.36 14.08
C GLY A 49 -2.92 -4.72 12.94
N LEU A 50 -2.56 -4.38 11.69
CA LEU A 50 -3.34 -4.76 10.50
C LEU A 50 -3.38 -6.28 10.31
N VAL A 51 -2.24 -6.95 10.45
CA VAL A 51 -2.14 -8.42 10.32
C VAL A 51 -2.97 -9.13 11.39
N ALA A 52 -2.95 -8.65 12.63
CA ALA A 52 -3.73 -9.22 13.73
C ALA A 52 -5.25 -9.15 13.49
N ARG A 53 -5.72 -8.15 12.72
CA ARG A 53 -7.13 -8.02 12.33
C ARG A 53 -7.53 -9.01 11.24
N GLN A 54 -6.56 -9.62 10.56
CA GLN A 54 -6.79 -10.58 9.48
C GLN A 54 -5.99 -11.88 9.64
N PRO A 55 -6.29 -12.67 10.68
CA PRO A 55 -5.52 -13.87 11.02
C PRO A 55 -5.53 -14.94 9.92
N SER A 56 -6.54 -14.97 9.06
CA SER A 56 -6.67 -15.93 7.96
C SER A 56 -5.60 -15.76 6.87
N VAL A 57 -5.10 -14.54 6.66
CA VAL A 57 -4.08 -14.25 5.64
C VAL A 57 -2.71 -13.94 6.25
N ALA A 58 -2.66 -13.72 7.58
CA ALA A 58 -1.47 -13.35 8.33
C ALA A 58 -0.22 -14.20 8.02
N ALA A 59 -0.37 -15.53 8.02
CA ALA A 59 0.74 -16.45 7.76
C ALA A 59 1.38 -16.25 6.37
N HIS A 60 0.58 -15.87 5.37
CA HIS A 60 1.03 -15.66 4.00
C HIS A 60 1.52 -14.24 3.74
N THR A 61 0.99 -13.26 4.47
CA THR A 61 1.33 -11.84 4.28
C THR A 61 2.52 -11.40 5.12
N LEU A 62 2.77 -12.03 6.27
CA LEU A 62 3.80 -11.60 7.22
C LEU A 62 5.22 -11.59 6.62
N PRO A 63 5.69 -12.63 5.90
CA PRO A 63 7.03 -12.59 5.29
C PRO A 63 7.18 -11.47 4.27
N ALA A 64 6.16 -11.25 3.43
CA ALA A 64 6.16 -10.19 2.43
C ALA A 64 6.13 -8.80 3.08
N LEU A 65 5.40 -8.65 4.19
CA LEU A 65 5.31 -7.41 4.95
C LEU A 65 6.65 -7.04 5.60
N LEU A 66 7.33 -8.00 6.22
CA LEU A 66 8.66 -7.80 6.80
C LEU A 66 9.68 -7.42 5.72
N ALA A 67 9.68 -8.14 4.59
CA ALA A 67 10.53 -7.79 3.45
C ALA A 67 10.23 -6.38 2.93
N ALA A 68 8.96 -5.97 2.85
CA ALA A 68 8.59 -4.62 2.46
C ALA A 68 9.09 -3.57 3.45
N ALA A 69 9.03 -3.85 4.75
CA ALA A 69 9.54 -2.96 5.78
C ALA A 69 11.06 -2.74 5.63
N ASP A 70 11.82 -3.81 5.40
CA ASP A 70 13.27 -3.73 5.21
C ASP A 70 13.65 -2.99 3.93
N HIS A 71 12.90 -3.23 2.84
CA HIS A 71 13.11 -2.50 1.58
C HIS A 71 12.81 -1.00 1.73
N PHE A 72 11.76 -0.64 2.46
CA PHE A 72 11.42 0.76 2.72
C PHE A 72 12.47 1.46 3.59
N ASP A 73 12.93 0.80 4.66
CA ASP A 73 13.98 1.31 5.54
C ASP A 73 15.31 1.54 4.79
N ALA A 74 15.58 0.77 3.74
CA ALA A 74 16.75 0.94 2.88
C ALA A 74 16.60 2.05 1.81
N LEU A 75 15.40 2.61 1.62
CA LEU A 75 15.17 3.68 0.66
C LEU A 75 15.72 5.02 1.17
N HIS A 76 16.42 5.74 0.29
CA HIS A 76 16.75 7.15 0.54
C HIS A 76 15.46 8.01 0.59
N ALA A 77 15.50 9.13 1.32
CA ALA A 77 14.32 9.99 1.56
C ALA A 77 13.56 10.42 0.28
N GLY A 78 14.29 10.67 -0.81
CA GLY A 78 13.69 11.01 -2.10
C GLY A 78 12.86 9.87 -2.72
N ALA A 79 13.29 8.61 -2.54
CA ALA A 79 12.53 7.44 -2.97
C ALA A 79 11.30 7.19 -2.08
N GLN A 80 11.44 7.37 -0.76
CA GLN A 80 10.30 7.31 0.15
C GLN A 80 9.23 8.37 -0.20
N GLY A 81 9.65 9.61 -0.49
CA GLY A 81 8.74 10.66 -0.95
C GLY A 81 8.04 10.33 -2.28
N ARG A 82 8.74 9.67 -3.21
CA ARG A 82 8.12 9.16 -4.44
C ARG A 82 7.06 8.09 -4.16
N LEU A 83 7.34 7.16 -3.26
CA LEU A 83 6.39 6.12 -2.85
C LEU A 83 5.10 6.74 -2.27
N ARG A 84 5.23 7.71 -1.36
CA ARG A 84 4.08 8.42 -0.78
C ARG A 84 3.22 9.09 -1.87
N ARG A 85 3.85 9.76 -2.84
CA ARG A 85 3.13 10.35 -3.99
C ARG A 85 2.41 9.31 -4.85
N LEU A 86 2.98 8.12 -5.02
CA LEU A 86 2.32 7.03 -5.75
C LEU A 86 1.06 6.54 -5.02
N ILE A 87 1.08 6.44 -3.69
CA ILE A 87 -0.09 6.06 -2.88
C ILE A 87 -1.21 7.11 -3.06
N VAL A 88 -0.88 8.41 -2.92
CA VAL A 88 -1.84 9.51 -3.11
C VAL A 88 -2.41 9.52 -4.53
N ARG A 89 -1.56 9.37 -5.54
CA ARG A 89 -2.00 9.29 -6.94
C ARG A 89 -2.93 8.10 -7.17
N HIS A 90 -2.62 6.95 -6.58
CA HIS A 90 -3.47 5.76 -6.69
C HIS A 90 -4.84 5.99 -6.05
N ARG A 91 -4.92 6.65 -4.88
CA ARG A 91 -6.20 7.04 -4.25
C ARG A 91 -7.04 7.90 -5.18
N ALA A 92 -6.44 8.93 -5.78
CA ALA A 92 -7.13 9.81 -6.72
C ALA A 92 -7.66 9.06 -7.96
N LEU A 93 -6.87 8.12 -8.50
CA LEU A 93 -7.29 7.29 -9.63
C LEU A 93 -8.43 6.33 -9.26
N CYS A 94 -8.39 5.72 -8.07
CA CYS A 94 -9.48 4.87 -7.58
C CYS A 94 -10.77 5.66 -7.37
N ALA A 95 -10.68 6.85 -6.77
CA ALA A 95 -11.83 7.73 -6.55
C ALA A 95 -12.45 8.19 -7.88
N ALA A 96 -11.62 8.55 -8.87
CA ALA A 96 -12.08 8.91 -10.20
C ALA A 96 -12.75 7.70 -10.91
N GLY A 97 -12.17 6.50 -10.81
CA GLY A 97 -12.76 5.28 -11.36
C GLY A 97 -14.13 4.95 -10.75
N ALA A 98 -14.27 5.07 -9.42
CA ALA A 98 -15.55 4.86 -8.73
C ALA A 98 -16.63 5.86 -9.19
N SER A 99 -16.27 7.13 -9.38
CA SER A 99 -17.22 8.14 -9.87
C SER A 99 -17.76 7.87 -11.27
N VAL A 100 -16.96 7.24 -12.15
CA VAL A 100 -17.39 6.87 -13.51
C VAL A 100 -18.35 5.67 -13.47
N ASP A 101 -18.11 4.70 -12.59
CA ASP A 101 -18.98 3.53 -12.43
C ASP A 101 -20.37 3.93 -11.88
N THR A 102 -20.42 4.82 -10.89
CA THR A 102 -21.69 5.38 -10.38
C THR A 102 -22.46 6.13 -11.48
N ALA A 103 -21.78 6.94 -12.30
CA ALA A 103 -22.40 7.71 -13.37
C ALA A 103 -22.95 6.84 -14.53
N LEU A 104 -22.46 5.61 -14.70
CA LEU A 104 -22.99 4.64 -15.67
C LEU A 104 -24.17 3.85 -15.09
N GLY A 105 -24.20 3.60 -13.78
CA GLY A 105 -25.29 2.89 -13.09
C GLY A 105 -26.60 3.67 -12.95
N GLU A 106 -26.56 5.00 -12.93
CA GLU A 106 -27.78 5.85 -12.82
C GLU A 106 -28.50 6.09 -14.16
N ARG A 107 -28.02 5.53 -15.28
CA ARG A 107 -28.59 5.74 -16.62
C ARG A 107 -29.34 4.52 -17.19
N ALA A 108 -29.64 3.52 -16.37
CA ALA A 108 -30.40 2.31 -16.74
C ALA A 108 -31.73 2.25 -15.98
#